data_AF-A0A934FD68-F1
#
_entry.id   AF-A0A934FD68-F1
#
_cell.length_a   1.000
_cell.length_b   1.000
_cell.length_c   1.000
_cell.angle_alpha   90.00
_cell.angle_beta   90.00
_cell.angle_gamma   90.00
#
_symmetry.space_group_name_H-M   'P 1'
#
loop_
_entity.id
_entity.type
_entity.pdbx_description
1 polymer ?
#
loop_
_entity_poly.entity_id
_entity_poly.type
_entity_poly.pdbx_seq_one_letter_code
_entity_poly.pdbx_strand_id
1 'polypeptide(L)'
;MIAAILSLTLLGIALGLGLGVAAKKFAVEGNPVVDELTALMPGSNCGQCGYPGCAGAAAAIVDGTAAPTCCPPGGKALATAIAEKLGLSLDLSGMVDEGPKIASVSEEICIGCCRCIKVCPTDAIVGAAKQIHNVIREACTGCAACIDRCPTEAMVMKPVPVTLQHWVWPKPALA
;
A
#
# COMPACT_ATOMS: atom_id res chain seq x y z
N MET A 1 2.54 -52.31 -2.67
CA MET A 1 2.27 -51.26 -3.67
C MET A 1 0.81 -50.83 -3.68
N ILE A 2 -0.15 -51.71 -3.98
CA ILE A 2 -1.59 -51.38 -4.02
C ILE A 2 -2.11 -50.83 -2.68
N ALA A 3 -1.74 -51.45 -1.55
CA ALA A 3 -2.15 -51.00 -0.22
C ALA A 3 -1.70 -49.55 0.11
N ALA A 4 -0.51 -49.15 -0.34
CA ALA A 4 0.01 -47.80 -0.15
C ALA A 4 -0.70 -46.78 -1.03
N ILE A 5 -1.07 -47.17 -2.25
CA ILE A 5 -1.87 -46.31 -3.14
C ILE A 5 -3.26 -46.08 -2.52
N LEU A 6 -3.93 -47.15 -2.08
CA LEU A 6 -5.27 -47.06 -1.48
C LEU A 6 -5.28 -46.22 -0.20
N SER A 7 -4.29 -46.38 0.69
CA SER A 7 -4.25 -45.64 1.94
C SER A 7 -4.06 -44.12 1.71
N LEU A 8 -3.18 -43.74 0.79
CA LEU A 8 -2.96 -42.33 0.45
C LEU A 8 -4.16 -41.71 -0.28
N THR A 9 -4.80 -42.44 -1.20
CA THR A 9 -6.00 -41.95 -1.89
C THR A 9 -7.15 -41.73 -0.91
N LEU A 10 -7.39 -42.67 0.01
CA LEU A 10 -8.49 -42.56 0.97
C LEU A 10 -8.27 -41.43 1.98
N LEU A 11 -7.03 -41.25 2.44
CA LEU A 11 -6.65 -40.12 3.28
C LEU A 11 -6.84 -38.79 2.54
N GLY A 12 -6.43 -38.70 1.28
CA GLY A 12 -6.61 -37.50 0.46
C GLY A 12 -8.08 -37.13 0.26
N ILE A 13 -8.94 -38.13 0.00
CA ILE A 13 -10.39 -37.93 -0.10
C ILE A 13 -10.97 -37.46 1.24
N ALA A 14 -10.59 -38.12 2.34
CA ALA A 14 -11.10 -37.76 3.67
C ALA A 14 -10.72 -36.33 4.07
N LEU A 15 -9.45 -35.95 3.88
CA LEU A 15 -8.96 -34.60 4.18
C LEU A 15 -9.55 -33.56 3.23
N GLY A 16 -9.66 -33.87 1.94
CA GLY A 16 -10.23 -32.98 0.93
C GLY A 16 -11.71 -32.69 1.17
N LEU A 17 -12.50 -33.73 1.48
CA LEU A 17 -13.91 -33.57 1.87
C LEU A 17 -14.04 -32.79 3.18
N GLY A 18 -13.18 -33.08 4.16
CA GLY A 18 -13.15 -32.35 5.44
C GLY A 18 -12.90 -30.85 5.24
N LEU A 19 -11.88 -30.49 4.45
CA LEU A 19 -11.56 -29.10 4.13
C LEU A 19 -12.65 -28.43 3.29
N GLY A 20 -13.24 -29.13 2.31
CA GLY A 20 -14.32 -28.59 1.48
C GLY A 20 -15.59 -28.29 2.29
N VAL A 21 -15.96 -29.19 3.22
CA VAL A 21 -17.10 -28.96 4.13
C VAL A 21 -16.79 -27.81 5.08
N ALA A 22 -15.59 -27.75 5.64
CA ALA A 22 -15.18 -26.64 6.50
C ALA A 22 -15.23 -25.30 5.77
N ALA A 23 -14.68 -25.21 4.55
CA ALA A 23 -14.65 -23.99 3.76
C ALA A 23 -16.06 -23.43 3.50
N LYS A 24 -17.04 -24.30 3.21
CA LYS A 24 -18.43 -23.88 2.98
C LYS A 24 -19.17 -23.56 4.29
N LYS A 25 -18.94 -24.36 5.34
CA LYS A 25 -19.64 -24.19 6.63
C LYS A 25 -19.18 -22.94 7.38
N PHE A 26 -17.92 -22.54 7.22
CA PHE A 26 -17.32 -21.38 7.88
C PHE A 26 -17.10 -20.20 6.92
N ALA A 27 -17.71 -20.22 5.73
CA ALA A 27 -17.71 -19.08 4.85
C ALA A 27 -18.47 -17.93 5.53
N VAL A 28 -17.76 -16.84 5.81
CA VAL A 28 -18.37 -15.59 6.30
C VAL A 28 -18.86 -14.82 5.09
N GLU A 29 -20.15 -14.48 5.06
CA GLU A 29 -20.68 -13.56 4.04
C GLU A 29 -20.07 -12.17 4.27
N GLY A 30 -19.26 -11.71 3.32
CA GLY A 30 -18.68 -10.36 3.33
C GLY A 30 -19.76 -9.29 3.16
N ASN A 31 -19.51 -8.10 3.70
CA ASN A 31 -20.36 -6.94 3.40
C ASN A 31 -20.11 -6.53 1.94
N PRO A 32 -21.12 -6.63 1.04
CA PRO A 32 -20.93 -6.36 -0.38
C PRO A 32 -20.44 -4.93 -0.65
N VAL A 33 -20.78 -3.97 0.22
CA VAL A 33 -20.31 -2.58 0.10
C VAL A 33 -18.80 -2.49 0.32
N VAL A 34 -18.25 -3.29 1.25
CA VAL A 34 -16.80 -3.33 1.50
C VAL A 34 -16.06 -3.90 0.30
N ASP A 35 -16.58 -4.96 -0.32
CA ASP A 35 -15.98 -5.55 -1.53
C ASP A 35 -16.00 -4.57 -2.70
N GLU A 36 -17.11 -3.85 -2.88
CA GLU A 36 -17.24 -2.82 -3.91
C GLU A 36 -16.29 -1.64 -3.68
N LEU A 37 -16.14 -1.16 -2.44
CA LEU A 37 -15.17 -0.11 -2.13
C LEU A 37 -13.73 -0.61 -2.28
N THR A 38 -13.46 -1.87 -1.90
CA THR A 38 -12.15 -2.49 -2.06
C THR A 38 -11.76 -2.57 -3.54
N ALA A 39 -12.72 -2.86 -4.42
CA ALA A 39 -12.52 -2.89 -5.87
C ALA A 39 -12.20 -1.51 -6.47
N LEU A 40 -12.65 -0.41 -5.83
CA LEU A 40 -12.27 0.96 -6.22
C LEU A 40 -10.85 1.33 -5.78
N MET A 41 -10.33 0.68 -4.74
CA MET A 41 -9.02 1.03 -4.19
C MET A 41 -7.86 0.64 -5.11
N PRO A 42 -6.66 1.24 -4.94
CA PRO A 42 -5.50 0.95 -5.79
C PRO A 42 -4.95 -0.48 -5.68
N GLY A 43 -5.41 -1.27 -4.69
CA GLY A 43 -4.96 -2.65 -4.46
C GLY A 43 -3.51 -2.80 -3.98
N SER A 44 -2.80 -1.69 -3.74
CA SER A 44 -1.36 -1.70 -3.40
C SER A 44 -1.06 -2.18 -1.97
N ASN A 45 -2.05 -2.22 -1.08
CA ASN A 45 -1.91 -2.65 0.31
C ASN A 45 -0.73 -1.98 1.05
N CYS A 46 -0.42 -0.73 0.73
CA CYS A 46 0.79 -0.05 1.18
C CYS A 46 0.79 0.40 2.66
N GLY A 47 -0.38 0.43 3.31
CA GLY A 47 -0.52 0.79 4.74
C GLY A 47 -0.36 2.27 5.06
N GLN A 48 -0.22 3.17 4.07
CA GLN A 48 -0.06 4.62 4.31
C GLN A 48 -1.26 5.27 5.01
N CYS A 49 -2.44 4.67 4.89
CA CYS A 49 -3.66 5.11 5.56
C CYS A 49 -3.78 4.62 7.01
N GLY A 50 -2.87 3.77 7.48
CA GLY A 50 -2.90 3.18 8.83
C GLY A 50 -3.78 1.93 8.98
N TYR A 51 -4.44 1.47 7.91
CA TYR A 51 -5.31 0.29 7.94
C TYR A 51 -4.64 -0.95 7.31
N PRO A 52 -5.02 -2.18 7.72
CA PRO A 52 -4.47 -3.41 7.18
C PRO A 52 -5.00 -3.66 5.76
N GLY A 53 -4.24 -3.17 4.78
CA GLY A 53 -4.55 -3.32 3.37
C GLY A 53 -5.77 -2.51 2.89
N CYS A 54 -6.09 -2.65 1.61
CA CYS A 54 -7.19 -1.94 0.98
C CYS A 54 -8.55 -2.40 1.52
N ALA A 55 -8.73 -3.71 1.77
CA ALA A 55 -9.97 -4.23 2.35
C ALA A 55 -10.22 -3.70 3.77
N GLY A 56 -9.17 -3.60 4.61
CA GLY A 56 -9.28 -3.02 5.94
C GLY A 56 -9.62 -1.52 5.90
N ALA A 57 -9.03 -0.78 4.96
CA ALA A 57 -9.38 0.63 4.75
C ALA A 57 -10.83 0.78 4.27
N ALA A 58 -11.28 -0.07 3.33
CA ALA A 58 -12.65 -0.06 2.83
C ALA A 58 -13.66 -0.35 3.95
N ALA A 59 -13.40 -1.37 4.77
CA ALA A 59 -14.22 -1.69 5.94
C ALA A 59 -14.29 -0.51 6.91
N ALA A 60 -13.17 0.11 7.23
CA ALA A 60 -13.12 1.26 8.14
C ALA A 60 -13.91 2.47 7.63
N ILE A 61 -13.93 2.69 6.31
CA ILE A 61 -14.75 3.74 5.69
C ILE A 61 -16.24 3.40 5.82
N VAL A 62 -16.63 2.15 5.55
CA VAL A 62 -18.03 1.70 5.69
C VAL A 62 -18.50 1.79 7.13
N ASP A 63 -17.64 1.46 8.09
CA ASP A 63 -17.92 1.53 9.52
C ASP A 63 -17.89 2.97 10.07
N GLY A 64 -17.56 3.97 9.24
CA GLY A 64 -17.49 5.39 9.62
C GLY A 64 -16.29 5.74 10.51
N THR A 65 -15.33 4.83 10.68
CA THR A 65 -14.11 5.05 11.46
C THR A 65 -12.98 5.70 10.66
N ALA A 66 -13.07 5.65 9.33
CA ALA A 66 -12.16 6.33 8.40
C ALA A 66 -12.93 7.32 7.51
N ALA A 67 -12.30 8.46 7.19
CA ALA A 67 -12.82 9.37 6.17
C ALA A 67 -12.63 8.79 4.76
N PRO A 68 -13.51 9.07 3.78
CA PRO A 68 -13.32 8.68 2.37
C PRO A 68 -12.02 9.21 1.74
N THR A 69 -11.41 10.24 2.34
CA THR A 69 -10.14 10.86 1.92
C THR A 69 -8.91 10.14 2.48
N CYS A 70 -9.07 9.06 3.25
CA CYS A 70 -7.99 8.43 4.01
C CYS A 70 -6.91 7.75 3.17
N CYS A 71 -7.06 7.63 1.85
CA CYS A 71 -6.11 6.93 0.98
C CYS A 71 -5.22 7.93 0.22
N PRO A 72 -3.98 8.20 0.70
CA PRO A 72 -3.05 9.10 0.01
C PRO A 72 -2.77 8.70 -1.46
N PRO A 73 -2.50 7.42 -1.80
CA PRO A 73 -2.16 7.07 -3.19
C PRO A 73 -3.36 7.13 -4.14
N GLY A 74 -4.59 7.03 -3.63
CA GLY A 74 -5.81 7.18 -4.44
C GLY A 74 -6.17 8.63 -4.74
N GLY A 75 -5.69 9.57 -3.92
CA GLY A 75 -5.89 11.00 -4.10
C GLY A 75 -7.36 11.42 -4.20
N LYS A 76 -7.59 12.57 -4.83
CA LYS A 76 -8.94 13.16 -4.97
C LYS A 76 -9.88 12.28 -5.78
N ALA A 77 -9.38 11.66 -6.85
CA ALA A 77 -10.20 10.85 -7.75
C ALA A 77 -10.84 9.66 -7.02
N LEU A 78 -10.07 8.96 -6.18
CA LEU A 78 -10.60 7.88 -5.36
C LEU A 78 -11.58 8.40 -4.31
N ALA A 79 -11.24 9.49 -3.62
CA ALA A 79 -12.10 10.06 -2.59
C ALA A 79 -13.48 10.45 -3.16
N THR A 80 -13.52 11.07 -4.35
CA THR A 80 -14.76 11.40 -5.05
C THR A 80 -15.56 10.14 -5.40
N ALA A 81 -14.93 9.12 -5.98
CA ALA A 81 -15.61 7.88 -6.34
C ALA A 81 -16.22 7.16 -5.12
N ILE A 82 -15.51 7.15 -3.99
CA ILE A 82 -16.00 6.57 -2.73
C ILE A 82 -17.19 7.38 -2.19
N ALA A 83 -17.11 8.72 -2.23
CA ALA A 83 -18.20 9.57 -1.78
C ALA A 83 -19.47 9.44 -2.62
N GLU A 84 -19.33 9.39 -3.95
CA GLU A 84 -20.46 9.11 -4.85
C GLU A 84 -21.11 7.77 -4.52
N LYS A 85 -20.28 6.75 -4.22
CA LYS A 85 -20.78 5.41 -3.89
C LYS A 85 -21.51 5.35 -2.55
N LEU A 86 -21.09 6.16 -1.58
CA LEU A 86 -21.70 6.24 -0.25
C LEU A 86 -22.77 7.34 -0.13
N GLY A 87 -23.00 8.12 -1.19
CA GLY A 87 -23.92 9.26 -1.16
C GLY A 87 -23.50 10.39 -0.23
N LEU A 88 -22.19 10.55 0.03
CA LEU A 88 -21.63 11.55 0.95
C LEU A 88 -21.19 12.81 0.20
N SER A 89 -21.39 13.99 0.81
CA SER A 89 -20.75 15.23 0.35
C SER A 89 -19.34 15.35 0.95
N LEU A 90 -18.31 15.47 0.11
CA LEU A 90 -16.92 15.68 0.55
C LEU A 90 -16.46 17.10 0.30
N ASP A 91 -15.76 17.66 1.28
CA ASP A 91 -14.88 18.80 1.07
C ASP A 91 -13.47 18.28 0.71
N LEU A 92 -13.01 18.63 -0.49
CA LEU A 92 -11.69 18.26 -1.01
C LEU A 92 -10.67 19.40 -0.91
N SER A 93 -11.03 20.53 -0.30
CA SER A 93 -10.20 21.72 -0.18
C SER A 93 -8.86 21.42 0.50
N GLY A 94 -8.86 20.56 1.52
CA GLY A 94 -7.67 20.16 2.28
C GLY A 94 -6.79 19.11 1.60
N MET A 95 -7.22 18.49 0.50
CA MET A 95 -6.37 17.54 -0.23
C MET A 95 -5.49 18.30 -1.23
N VAL A 96 -4.19 18.37 -0.98
CA VAL A 96 -3.22 18.95 -1.91
C VAL A 96 -2.52 17.81 -2.65
N ASP A 97 -2.54 17.86 -3.98
CA ASP A 97 -1.75 16.93 -4.80
C ASP A 97 -0.36 17.50 -4.98
N GLU A 98 0.60 16.99 -4.21
CA GLU A 98 2.00 17.40 -4.26
C GLU A 98 2.83 16.58 -5.27
N GLY A 99 2.16 15.72 -6.04
CA GLY A 99 2.78 14.85 -7.02
C GLY A 99 3.64 13.72 -6.41
N PRO A 100 4.28 12.90 -7.26
CA PRO A 100 5.13 11.81 -6.80
C PRO A 100 6.39 12.34 -6.14
N LYS A 101 6.68 11.80 -4.95
CA LYS A 101 7.90 12.09 -4.19
C LYS A 101 8.72 10.81 -4.00
N ILE A 102 10.04 10.95 -3.99
CA ILE A 102 10.99 9.88 -3.74
C ILE A 102 11.87 10.22 -2.54
N ALA A 103 12.33 9.17 -1.85
CA ALA A 103 13.28 9.35 -0.76
C ALA A 103 14.66 9.76 -1.31
N SER A 104 15.30 10.71 -0.64
CA SER A 104 16.67 11.16 -0.88
C SER A 104 17.43 11.05 0.44
N VAL A 105 18.70 10.61 0.36
CA VAL A 105 19.60 10.56 1.53
C VAL A 105 20.43 11.84 1.57
N SER A 106 20.57 12.44 2.74
CA SER A 106 21.56 13.47 3.06
C SER A 106 22.90 12.79 3.37
N GLU A 107 23.87 12.99 2.49
CA GLU A 107 25.18 12.30 2.53
C GLU A 107 25.99 12.73 3.75
N GLU A 108 25.82 13.99 4.17
CA GLU A 108 26.50 14.63 5.29
C GLU A 108 26.05 14.12 6.68
N ILE A 109 24.84 13.56 6.79
CA ILE A 109 24.24 13.12 8.06
C ILE A 109 24.11 11.59 8.14
N CYS A 110 24.22 10.89 7.01
CA CYS A 110 24.04 9.44 6.97
C CYS A 110 25.21 8.70 7.66
N ILE A 111 24.91 8.02 8.77
CA ILE A 111 25.90 7.23 9.53
C ILE A 111 26.01 5.75 9.09
N GLY A 112 25.25 5.33 8.08
CA GLY A 112 25.30 3.96 7.61
C GLY A 112 24.69 2.91 8.56
N CYS A 113 23.59 3.22 9.27
CA CYS A 113 22.99 2.33 10.28
C CYS A 113 22.13 1.17 9.72
N CYS A 114 21.84 1.15 8.41
CA CYS A 114 21.06 0.14 7.69
C CYS A 114 19.59 -0.07 8.15
N ARG A 115 19.03 0.80 8.99
CA ARG A 115 17.60 0.72 9.40
C ARG A 115 16.66 0.99 8.24
N CYS A 116 17.02 1.92 7.37
CA CYS A 116 16.25 2.27 6.17
C CYS A 116 16.17 1.11 5.17
N ILE A 117 17.25 0.35 4.96
CA ILE A 117 17.25 -0.85 4.11
C ILE A 117 16.22 -1.85 4.61
N LYS A 118 16.24 -2.18 5.91
CA LYS A 118 15.38 -3.24 6.49
C LYS A 118 13.88 -2.95 6.42
N VAL A 119 13.49 -1.68 6.31
CA VAL A 119 12.08 -1.27 6.27
C VAL A 119 11.61 -0.98 4.83
N CYS A 120 12.51 -0.96 3.85
CA CYS A 120 12.14 -0.66 2.48
C CYS A 120 11.39 -1.87 1.86
N PRO A 121 10.12 -1.73 1.46
CA PRO A 121 9.36 -2.86 0.92
C PRO A 121 9.78 -3.26 -0.50
N THR A 122 10.50 -2.38 -1.21
CA THR A 122 10.92 -2.59 -2.61
C THR A 122 12.44 -2.69 -2.76
N ASP A 123 13.18 -2.78 -1.66
CA ASP A 123 14.65 -2.82 -1.65
C ASP A 123 15.30 -1.69 -2.47
N ALA A 124 14.66 -0.51 -2.53
CA ALA A 124 15.13 0.64 -3.29
C ALA A 124 16.39 1.31 -2.70
N ILE A 125 16.83 0.92 -1.50
CA ILE A 125 17.92 1.56 -0.78
C ILE A 125 19.17 0.70 -0.87
N VAL A 126 20.25 1.27 -1.41
CA VAL A 126 21.55 0.62 -1.54
C VAL A 126 22.55 1.21 -0.55
N GLY A 127 23.40 0.35 0.01
CA GLY A 127 24.43 0.77 0.95
C GLY A 127 24.90 -0.41 1.81
N ALA A 128 25.85 -0.12 2.70
CA ALA A 128 26.38 -1.09 3.64
C ALA A 128 26.55 -0.46 5.02
N ALA A 129 26.84 -1.30 6.03
CA ALA A 129 27.12 -0.82 7.37
C ALA A 129 28.29 0.18 7.36
N LYS A 130 28.07 1.34 8.00
CA LYS A 130 29.05 2.46 8.06
C LYS A 130 29.40 3.06 6.68
N GLN A 131 28.59 2.84 5.65
CA GLN A 131 28.70 3.51 4.36
C GLN A 131 27.47 4.38 4.13
N ILE A 132 27.63 5.47 3.36
CA ILE A 132 26.50 6.34 2.99
C ILE A 132 25.56 5.53 2.11
N HIS A 133 24.27 5.60 2.43
CA HIS A 133 23.22 4.94 1.65
C HIS A 133 22.77 5.83 0.49
N ASN A 134 22.27 5.23 -0.57
CA ASN A 134 21.62 5.93 -1.68
C ASN A 134 20.28 5.26 -2.02
N VAL A 135 19.41 5.96 -2.74
CA VAL A 135 18.10 5.46 -3.16
C VAL A 135 18.08 5.34 -4.67
N ILE A 136 17.79 4.13 -5.16
CA ILE A 136 17.47 3.87 -6.56
C ILE A 136 16.08 4.47 -6.82
N ARG A 137 16.04 5.57 -7.56
CA ARG A 137 14.83 6.39 -7.75
C ARG A 137 13.71 5.58 -8.42
N GLU A 138 14.08 4.72 -9.35
CA GLU A 138 13.19 3.92 -10.17
C GLU A 138 12.52 2.78 -9.37
N ALA A 139 13.12 2.37 -8.25
CA ALA A 139 12.57 1.36 -7.35
C ALA A 139 11.82 1.97 -6.14
N CYS A 140 11.97 3.27 -5.89
CA CYS A 140 11.37 3.93 -4.74
C CYS A 140 9.88 4.24 -4.99
N THR A 141 9.01 3.71 -4.13
CA THR A 141 7.55 3.93 -4.21
C THR A 141 7.06 5.13 -3.43
N GLY A 142 7.96 5.86 -2.75
CA GLY A 142 7.60 7.03 -1.96
C GLY A 142 6.80 6.73 -0.67
N CYS A 143 6.88 5.51 -0.13
CA CYS A 143 6.12 5.10 1.05
C CYS A 143 6.51 5.76 2.39
N ALA A 144 7.56 6.58 2.42
CA ALA A 144 8.09 7.28 3.60
C ALA A 144 8.53 6.42 4.82
N ALA A 145 8.34 5.10 4.82
CA ALA A 145 8.69 4.22 5.94
C ALA A 145 10.18 4.31 6.38
N CYS A 146 11.07 4.66 5.47
CA CYS A 146 12.49 4.86 5.75
C CYS A 146 12.79 6.13 6.60
N ILE A 147 11.93 7.15 6.51
CA ILE A 147 12.06 8.40 7.26
C ILE A 147 11.78 8.14 8.73
N ASP A 148 10.66 7.47 9.02
CA ASP A 148 10.22 7.14 10.38
C ASP A 148 11.24 6.29 11.17
N ARG A 149 12.11 5.57 10.45
CA ARG A 149 13.12 4.67 11.05
C ARG A 149 14.53 5.25 11.06
N CYS A 150 14.76 6.41 10.46
CA CYS A 150 16.08 7.02 10.40
C CYS A 150 16.43 7.72 11.73
N PRO A 151 17.44 7.25 12.49
CA PRO A 151 17.77 7.84 13.79
C PRO A 151 18.47 9.19 13.70
N THR A 152 19.02 9.53 12.52
CA THR A 152 19.72 10.80 12.28
C THR A 152 18.93 11.72 11.36
N GLU A 153 17.69 11.36 11.00
CA GLU A 153 16.84 12.15 10.10
C GLU A 153 17.48 12.43 8.72
N ALA A 154 18.43 11.60 8.28
CA ALA A 154 19.12 11.74 7.00
C ALA A 154 18.22 11.45 5.77
N MET A 155 16.99 10.98 5.96
CA MET A 155 16.06 10.63 4.88
C MET A 155 15.04 11.73 4.68
N VAL A 156 14.90 12.24 3.45
CA VAL A 156 13.94 13.30 3.12
C VAL A 156 13.16 12.96 1.85
N MET A 157 11.86 13.21 1.84
CA MET A 157 11.05 13.11 0.61
C MET A 157 11.30 14.34 -0.27
N LYS A 158 11.79 14.11 -1.49
CA LYS A 158 11.93 15.15 -2.51
C LYS A 158 10.98 14.85 -3.68
N PRO A 159 10.43 15.86 -4.35
CA PRO A 159 9.65 15.66 -5.56
C PRO A 159 10.51 14.95 -6.61
N VAL A 160 9.89 14.07 -7.40
CA VAL A 160 10.57 13.44 -8.54
C VAL A 160 10.98 14.54 -9.53
N PRO A 161 12.26 14.59 -9.94
CA PRO A 161 12.69 15.59 -10.92
C PRO A 161 11.97 15.37 -12.24
N VAL A 162 11.40 16.45 -12.78
CA VAL A 162 10.80 16.44 -14.11
C VAL A 162 11.93 16.40 -15.15
N THR A 163 12.04 15.31 -15.89
CA THR A 163 12.96 15.17 -17.03
C THR A 163 12.15 15.05 -18.31
N LEU A 164 12.80 15.13 -19.47
CA LEU A 164 12.16 14.89 -20.76
C LEU A 164 11.49 13.50 -20.87
N GLN A 165 11.91 12.51 -20.07
CA GLN A 165 11.35 11.16 -20.10
C GLN A 165 10.04 11.02 -19.29
N HIS A 166 9.85 11.86 -18.28
CA HIS A 166 8.70 11.80 -17.35
C HIS A 166 7.92 13.12 -17.30
N TRP A 167 8.15 14.01 -18.27
CA TRP A 167 7.38 15.23 -18.40
C TRP A 167 5.95 14.91 -18.81
N VAL A 168 5.01 15.40 -18.00
CA VAL A 168 3.57 15.35 -18.29
C VAL A 168 3.06 16.78 -18.39
N TRP A 169 2.07 17.00 -19.25
CA TRP A 169 1.41 18.29 -19.36
C TRP A 169 0.74 18.63 -18.01
N PRO A 170 1.14 19.71 -17.31
CA PRO A 170 0.52 20.06 -16.04
C PRO A 170 -0.94 20.41 -16.28
N LYS A 171 -1.85 19.83 -15.48
CA LYS A 171 -3.28 20.16 -15.55
C LYS A 171 -3.43 21.66 -15.28
N PRO A 172 -4.09 22.43 -16.15
CA PRO A 172 -4.34 23.84 -15.89
C PRO A 172 -5.06 24.00 -14.55
N ALA A 173 -4.64 24.98 -13.74
CA ALA A 173 -5.39 25.34 -12.55
C ALA A 173 -6.80 25.75 -12.99
N LEU A 174 -7.82 25.13 -12.39
CA LEU A 174 -9.19 25.58 -12.58
C LEU A 174 -9.29 26.98 -11.96
N ALA A 175 -9.75 27.94 -12.78
CA ALA A 175 -9.94 29.33 -12.38
C ALA A 175 -11.00 29.48 -11.28
#